data_AF-A0A9X1XCR5-F1
#
_entry.id   AF-A0A9X1XCR5-F1
#
_cell.length_a   1.000
_cell.length_b   1.000
_cell.length_c   1.000
_cell.angle_alpha   90.00
_cell.angle_beta   90.00
_cell.angle_gamma   90.00
#
_symmetry.space_group_name_H-M   'P 1'
#
loop_
_entity.id
_entity.type
_entity.pdbx_description
1 polymer ?
#
loop_
_entity_poly.entity_id
_entity_poly.type
_entity_poly.pdbx_seq_one_letter_code
_entity_poly.pdbx_strand_id
1 'polypeptide(L)'
;MKLRNKDNITSFQLIFFIVQAQVGVGILSMPYTIYTQAGHDSWISVLIGGCIVQILLVLFWYTMKRYPAMTIFEIFDHSAGRWIGGMIKFLYIIFFILIGASILSLFAEMINLWILPLTPRWLLIILMAVIGIYAIRGPVKFLARFFVFVSIMLIIFVLLVIYAFFEVNYLNIFPVGESGFFPILKGTEKAFFSMLGFELFLVIAPYVDSKPIKKLKSISIANLIVTLFYAFLTLICILFFGINEFKLVPQPLLYMIKSFSFKVLERIDLLFLSMWIVSVATSYMAFLFGASRGMMSFSKNIRIILLSLFLLQYPLSFLRSYLRGGMRLESLPIP
;
A
#
# COMPACT_ATOMS: atom_id res chain seq x y z
N MET A 1 16.31 0.76 -26.27
CA MET A 1 17.40 0.14 -25.49
C MET A 1 16.95 -1.26 -25.13
N LYS A 2 17.55 -2.32 -25.70
CA LYS A 2 17.19 -3.72 -25.37
C LYS A 2 17.44 -3.93 -23.87
N LEU A 3 16.38 -4.21 -23.11
CA LEU A 3 16.45 -4.67 -21.71
C LEU A 3 17.38 -5.89 -21.69
N ARG A 4 18.62 -5.71 -21.22
CA ARG A 4 19.66 -6.73 -21.23
C ARG A 4 19.28 -7.79 -20.19
N ASN A 5 19.29 -9.06 -20.62
CA ASN A 5 18.85 -10.31 -19.98
C ASN A 5 19.16 -10.59 -18.48
N LYS A 6 19.70 -9.66 -17.68
CA LYS A 6 20.09 -9.89 -16.27
C LYS A 6 19.07 -9.40 -15.24
N ASP A 7 18.00 -8.72 -15.65
CA ASP A 7 17.00 -8.10 -14.76
C ASP A 7 15.61 -8.78 -14.74
N ASN A 8 15.49 -9.98 -15.31
CA ASN A 8 14.20 -10.65 -15.44
C ASN A 8 13.65 -11.14 -14.08
N ILE A 9 12.37 -10.83 -13.86
CA ILE A 9 11.57 -11.23 -12.70
C ILE A 9 10.65 -12.39 -13.10
N THR A 10 10.46 -13.35 -12.20
CA THR A 10 9.57 -14.49 -12.43
C THR A 10 8.11 -14.13 -12.18
N SER A 11 7.17 -14.91 -12.73
CA SER A 11 5.73 -14.71 -12.46
C SER A 11 5.39 -14.82 -10.98
N PHE A 12 6.14 -15.64 -10.22
CA PHE A 12 5.96 -15.80 -8.78
C PHE A 12 6.40 -14.54 -8.02
N GLN A 13 7.56 -13.99 -8.39
CA GLN A 13 8.05 -12.74 -7.83
C GLN A 13 7.13 -11.55 -8.18
N LEU A 14 6.48 -11.58 -9.36
CA LEU A 14 5.46 -10.58 -9.71
C LEU A 14 4.27 -10.59 -8.74
N ILE A 15 3.81 -11.77 -8.27
CA ILE A 15 2.70 -11.86 -7.31
C ILE A 15 3.04 -11.03 -6.07
N PHE A 16 4.19 -11.33 -5.46
CA PHE A 16 4.61 -10.65 -4.23
C PHE A 16 5.08 -9.23 -4.46
N PHE A 17 5.52 -8.88 -5.68
CA PHE A 17 5.77 -7.49 -6.03
C PHE A 17 4.50 -6.65 -5.87
N ILE A 18 3.38 -7.14 -6.43
CA ILE A 18 2.09 -6.46 -6.38
C ILE A 18 1.47 -6.54 -4.98
N VAL A 19 1.57 -7.67 -4.28
CA VAL A 19 1.10 -7.79 -2.89
C VAL A 19 1.79 -6.76 -2.00
N GLN A 20 3.12 -6.67 -2.01
CA GLN A 20 3.85 -5.73 -1.15
C GLN A 20 3.73 -4.27 -1.59
N ALA A 21 3.38 -4.01 -2.85
CA ALA A 21 3.05 -2.66 -3.29
C ALA A 21 1.75 -2.17 -2.63
N GLN A 22 0.72 -3.03 -2.57
CA GLN A 22 -0.59 -2.70 -1.99
C GLN A 22 -0.61 -2.76 -0.46
N VAL A 23 0.10 -3.75 0.10
CA VAL A 23 0.16 -4.02 1.54
C VAL A 23 1.21 -3.13 2.18
N GLY A 24 0.76 -2.04 2.80
CA GLY A 24 1.62 -1.04 3.42
C GLY A 24 0.97 -0.34 4.62
N VAL A 25 0.97 0.99 4.63
CA VAL A 25 0.49 1.75 5.79
C VAL A 25 -1.02 1.60 6.03
N GLY A 26 -1.78 1.35 4.96
CA GLY A 26 -3.23 1.20 5.04
C GLY A 26 -3.70 0.11 6.01
N ILE A 27 -2.91 -0.94 6.22
CA ILE A 27 -3.27 -2.11 7.05
C ILE A 27 -3.80 -1.73 8.43
N LEU A 28 -3.21 -0.71 9.07
CA LEU A 28 -3.55 -0.35 10.46
C LEU A 28 -4.85 0.46 10.56
N SER A 29 -5.12 1.33 9.59
CA SER A 29 -6.21 2.32 9.64
C SER A 29 -7.35 2.04 8.67
N MET A 30 -7.14 1.17 7.68
CA MET A 30 -8.13 0.88 6.63
C MET A 30 -9.46 0.36 7.19
N PRO A 31 -9.48 -0.60 8.14
CA PRO A 31 -10.73 -1.04 8.77
C PRO A 31 -11.53 0.14 9.35
N TYR A 32 -10.86 1.06 10.07
CA TYR A 32 -11.46 2.30 10.59
C TYR A 32 -12.04 3.17 9.48
N THR A 33 -11.24 3.51 8.47
CA THR A 33 -11.66 4.43 7.42
C THR A 33 -12.86 3.94 6.62
N ILE A 34 -12.99 2.63 6.42
CA ILE A 34 -14.12 2.04 5.69
C ILE A 34 -15.35 1.95 6.60
N TYR A 35 -15.16 1.57 7.86
CA TYR A 35 -16.24 1.50 8.85
C TYR A 35 -16.94 2.84 9.06
N THR A 36 -16.20 3.95 9.07
CA THR A 36 -16.81 5.28 9.15
C THR A 36 -17.76 5.60 7.98
N GLN A 37 -17.67 4.87 6.86
CA GLN A 37 -18.53 5.03 5.69
C GLN A 37 -19.58 3.95 5.57
N ALA A 38 -19.24 2.69 5.86
CA ALA A 38 -20.05 1.50 5.53
C ALA A 38 -20.37 0.61 6.73
N GLY A 39 -20.06 1.04 7.97
CA GLY A 39 -20.41 0.31 9.19
C GLY A 39 -19.99 -1.17 9.15
N HIS A 40 -20.89 -2.06 9.57
CA HIS A 40 -20.67 -3.52 9.56
C HIS A 40 -20.43 -4.10 8.18
N ASP A 41 -20.93 -3.44 7.13
CA ASP A 41 -20.83 -3.89 5.75
C ASP A 41 -19.49 -3.49 5.10
N SER A 42 -18.54 -2.97 5.88
CA SER A 42 -17.21 -2.57 5.39
C SER A 42 -16.45 -3.70 4.72
N TRP A 43 -16.59 -4.95 5.18
CA TRP A 43 -15.95 -6.09 4.52
C TRP A 43 -16.51 -6.31 3.11
N ILE A 44 -17.80 -6.05 2.89
CA ILE A 44 -18.44 -6.08 1.56
C ILE A 44 -17.83 -4.98 0.67
N SER A 45 -17.69 -3.77 1.20
CA SER A 45 -16.99 -2.68 0.49
C SER A 45 -15.58 -3.05 0.04
N VAL A 46 -14.84 -3.81 0.85
CA VAL A 46 -13.50 -4.30 0.48
C VAL A 46 -13.57 -5.30 -0.68
N LEU A 47 -14.52 -6.25 -0.63
CA LEU A 47 -14.70 -7.23 -1.71
C LEU A 47 -15.07 -6.55 -3.03
N ILE A 48 -16.00 -5.58 -3.01
CA ILE A 48 -16.36 -4.80 -4.20
C ILE A 48 -15.15 -4.01 -4.71
N GLY A 49 -14.37 -3.41 -3.80
CA GLY A 49 -13.13 -2.71 -4.15
C GLY A 49 -12.14 -3.62 -4.88
N GLY A 50 -11.95 -4.84 -4.40
CA GLY A 50 -11.11 -5.85 -5.06
C GLY A 50 -11.62 -6.27 -6.44
N CYS A 51 -12.94 -6.35 -6.63
CA CYS A 51 -13.53 -6.57 -7.95
C CYS A 51 -13.24 -5.41 -8.93
N ILE A 52 -13.32 -4.16 -8.47
CA ILE A 52 -12.98 -2.99 -9.28
C ILE A 52 -11.50 -3.02 -9.66
N VAL A 53 -10.61 -3.29 -8.70
CA VAL A 53 -9.17 -3.44 -8.95
C VAL A 53 -8.92 -4.55 -9.97
N GLN A 54 -9.64 -5.67 -9.89
CA GLN A 54 -9.51 -6.78 -10.84
C GLN A 54 -9.86 -6.36 -12.27
N ILE A 55 -10.94 -5.59 -12.45
CA ILE A 55 -11.34 -5.05 -13.76
C ILE A 55 -10.22 -4.16 -14.32
N LEU A 56 -9.67 -3.25 -13.51
CA LEU A 56 -8.57 -2.38 -13.92
C LEU A 56 -7.29 -3.17 -14.26
N LEU A 57 -6.96 -4.21 -13.51
CA LEU A 57 -5.82 -5.08 -13.81
C LEU A 57 -5.97 -5.82 -15.14
N VAL A 58 -7.19 -6.24 -15.51
CA VAL A 58 -7.47 -6.82 -16.83
C VAL A 58 -7.23 -5.78 -17.94
N LEU A 59 -7.67 -4.54 -17.74
CA LEU A 59 -7.41 -3.44 -18.68
C LEU A 59 -5.90 -3.16 -18.81
N PHE A 60 -5.19 -3.08 -17.69
CA PHE A 60 -3.73 -2.88 -17.68
C PHE A 60 -3.02 -4.04 -18.37
N TRP A 61 -3.46 -5.28 -18.13
CA TRP A 61 -2.93 -6.45 -18.81
C TRP A 61 -3.12 -6.39 -20.32
N TYR A 62 -4.30 -5.98 -20.80
CA TYR A 62 -4.56 -5.83 -22.23
C TYR A 62 -3.58 -4.83 -22.87
N THR A 63 -3.35 -3.69 -22.20
CA THR A 63 -2.36 -2.69 -22.62
C THR A 63 -0.94 -3.26 -22.66
N MET A 64 -0.49 -3.92 -21.58
CA MET A 64 0.86 -4.48 -21.51
C MET A 64 1.07 -5.70 -22.42
N LYS A 65 0.00 -6.42 -22.78
CA LYS A 65 0.03 -7.49 -23.78
C LYS A 65 0.32 -6.93 -25.18
N ARG A 66 -0.24 -5.76 -25.51
CA ARG A 66 -0.02 -5.08 -26.80
C ARG A 66 1.39 -4.49 -26.91
N TYR A 67 1.95 -4.02 -25.79
CA TYR A 67 3.27 -3.38 -25.74
C TYR A 67 4.23 -4.11 -24.76
N PRO A 68 4.67 -5.34 -25.07
CA PRO A 68 5.36 -6.20 -24.10
C PRO A 68 6.75 -5.72 -23.66
N ALA A 69 7.41 -4.90 -24.48
CA ALA A 69 8.78 -4.42 -24.24
C ALA A 69 8.85 -2.95 -23.78
N MET A 70 7.70 -2.28 -23.64
CA MET A 70 7.63 -0.86 -23.32
C MET A 70 7.04 -0.64 -21.94
N THR A 71 7.59 0.30 -21.19
CA THR A 71 6.97 0.78 -19.96
C THR A 71 5.77 1.67 -20.27
N ILE A 72 4.86 1.85 -19.31
CA ILE A 72 3.72 2.76 -19.47
C ILE A 72 4.13 4.18 -19.88
N PHE A 73 5.27 4.66 -19.37
CA PHE A 73 5.81 5.97 -19.71
C PHE A 73 6.17 6.09 -21.19
N GLU A 74 6.71 5.02 -21.79
CA GLU A 74 7.01 4.96 -23.23
C GLU A 74 5.74 4.75 -24.06
N ILE A 75 4.76 4.00 -23.54
CA ILE A 75 3.45 3.79 -24.20
C ILE A 75 2.71 5.12 -24.35
N PHE A 76 2.79 6.02 -23.35
CA PHE A 76 2.18 7.35 -23.44
C PHE A 76 2.76 8.18 -24.58
N ASP A 77 4.09 8.24 -24.71
CA ASP A 77 4.73 8.96 -25.82
C ASP A 77 4.37 8.35 -27.18
N HIS A 78 4.31 7.01 -27.26
CA HIS A 78 4.03 6.30 -28.49
C HIS A 78 2.57 6.44 -28.94
N SER A 79 1.62 6.40 -28.01
CA SER A 79 0.18 6.36 -28.34
C SER A 79 -0.44 7.75 -28.44
N ALA A 80 -0.02 8.70 -27.60
CA ALA A 80 -0.60 10.05 -27.52
C ALA A 80 0.33 11.15 -28.08
N GLY A 81 1.53 10.78 -28.57
CA GLY A 81 2.53 11.72 -29.06
C GLY A 81 3.30 12.42 -27.94
N ARG A 82 4.31 13.22 -28.31
CA ARG A 82 5.28 13.79 -27.36
C ARG A 82 4.67 14.79 -26.37
N TRP A 83 3.68 15.56 -26.80
CA TRP A 83 3.07 16.61 -25.97
C TRP A 83 2.07 16.04 -24.97
N ILE A 84 1.00 15.41 -25.46
CA ILE A 84 -0.04 14.81 -24.61
C ILE A 84 0.54 13.63 -23.81
N GLY A 85 1.33 12.76 -24.46
CA GLY A 85 2.02 11.67 -23.77
C GLY A 85 3.01 12.16 -22.71
N GLY A 86 3.74 13.25 -22.99
CA GLY A 86 4.60 13.92 -22.02
C GLY A 86 3.84 14.42 -20.79
N MET A 87 2.69 15.06 -20.98
CA MET A 87 1.83 15.53 -19.89
C MET A 87 1.30 14.38 -19.04
N ILE A 88 0.75 13.32 -19.65
CA ILE A 88 0.20 12.15 -18.93
C ILE A 88 1.31 11.45 -18.14
N LYS A 89 2.49 11.28 -18.74
CA LYS A 89 3.67 10.73 -18.09
C LYS A 89 4.08 11.52 -16.86
N PHE A 90 4.12 12.86 -16.97
CA PHE A 90 4.43 13.74 -15.87
C PHE A 90 3.42 13.61 -14.71
N LEU A 91 2.12 13.56 -15.02
CA LEU A 91 1.06 13.33 -14.03
C LEU A 91 1.24 11.98 -13.30
N TYR A 92 1.59 10.92 -14.03
CA TYR A 92 1.86 9.60 -13.44
C TYR A 92 3.09 9.60 -12.53
N ILE A 93 4.14 10.35 -12.88
CA ILE A 93 5.32 10.52 -12.03
C ILE A 93 4.95 11.25 -10.74
N ILE A 94 4.22 12.36 -10.84
CA ILE A 94 3.72 13.10 -9.67
C ILE A 94 2.86 12.19 -8.80
N PHE A 95 1.97 11.40 -9.39
CA PHE A 95 1.16 10.44 -8.66
C PHE A 95 2.03 9.49 -7.80
N PHE A 96 3.03 8.83 -8.39
CA PHE A 96 3.92 7.95 -7.62
C PHE A 96 4.70 8.69 -6.52
N ILE A 97 5.14 9.93 -6.77
CA ILE A 97 5.82 10.77 -5.76
C ILE A 97 4.88 11.09 -4.60
N LEU A 98 3.64 11.51 -4.89
CA LEU A 98 2.66 11.88 -3.88
C LEU A 98 2.24 10.70 -3.02
N ILE A 99 2.06 9.52 -3.61
CA ILE A 99 1.79 8.30 -2.83
C ILE A 99 3.01 7.90 -2.00
N GLY A 100 4.23 7.97 -2.55
CA GLY A 100 5.45 7.73 -1.77
C GLY A 100 5.61 8.68 -0.57
N ALA A 101 5.39 9.98 -0.77
CA ALA A 101 5.39 10.98 0.30
C ALA A 101 4.27 10.73 1.33
N SER A 102 3.11 10.28 0.85
CA SER A 102 1.98 9.90 1.69
C SER A 102 2.32 8.72 2.61
N ILE A 103 2.99 7.69 2.08
CA ILE A 103 3.47 6.53 2.83
C ILE A 103 4.47 6.98 3.91
N LEU A 104 5.47 7.79 3.56
CA LEU A 104 6.46 8.32 4.52
C LEU A 104 5.81 9.12 5.66
N SER A 105 4.84 9.96 5.34
CA SER A 105 4.13 10.79 6.33
C SER A 105 3.36 9.93 7.32
N LEU A 106 2.60 8.95 6.82
CA LEU A 106 1.78 8.08 7.65
C LEU A 106 2.65 7.13 8.47
N PHE A 107 3.73 6.63 7.89
CA PHE A 107 4.75 5.85 8.59
C PHE A 107 5.28 6.62 9.81
N ALA A 108 5.78 7.84 9.60
CA ALA A 108 6.33 8.65 10.68
C ALA A 108 5.27 9.01 11.73
N GLU A 109 4.02 9.25 11.32
CA GLU A 109 2.90 9.47 12.23
C GLU A 109 2.65 8.24 13.13
N MET A 110 2.57 7.04 12.56
CA MET A 110 2.32 5.82 13.33
C MET A 110 3.48 5.47 14.27
N ILE A 111 4.73 5.58 13.81
CA ILE A 111 5.90 5.29 14.66
C ILE A 111 6.03 6.30 15.79
N ASN A 112 5.80 7.58 15.52
CA ASN A 112 5.79 8.60 16.57
C ASN A 112 4.64 8.36 17.57
N LEU A 113 3.45 7.98 17.10
CA LEU A 113 2.30 7.75 17.97
C LEU A 113 2.48 6.52 18.89
N TRP A 114 3.07 5.43 18.39
CA TRP A 114 3.02 4.12 19.06
C TRP A 114 4.35 3.64 19.64
N ILE A 115 5.49 4.12 19.14
CA ILE A 115 6.81 3.59 19.54
C ILE A 115 7.73 4.69 20.06
N LEU A 116 7.87 5.78 19.29
CA LEU A 116 8.90 6.81 19.50
C LEU A 116 8.27 8.22 19.58
N PRO A 117 7.48 8.52 20.63
CA PRO A 117 6.75 9.79 20.76
C PRO A 117 7.66 11.01 20.86
N LEU A 118 8.85 10.85 21.44
CA LEU A 118 9.83 11.92 21.58
C LEU A 118 10.70 12.13 20.33
N THR A 119 10.65 11.21 19.36
CA THR A 119 11.46 11.31 18.14
C THR A 119 10.78 12.20 17.12
N PRO A 120 11.46 13.23 16.59
CA PRO A 120 10.84 14.12 15.62
C PRO A 120 10.54 13.40 14.30
N ARG A 121 9.34 13.64 13.74
CA ARG A 121 8.84 12.95 12.54
C ARG A 121 9.76 13.09 11.33
N TRP A 122 10.42 14.24 11.16
CA TRP A 122 11.33 14.48 10.05
C TRP A 122 12.50 13.49 10.02
N LEU A 123 12.99 13.07 11.19
CA LEU A 123 14.09 12.09 11.28
C LEU A 123 13.63 10.72 10.80
N LEU A 124 12.43 10.28 11.20
CA LEU A 124 11.83 9.02 10.77
C LEU A 124 11.62 8.97 9.25
N ILE A 125 11.18 10.09 8.67
CA ILE A 125 11.01 10.25 7.22
C ILE A 125 12.35 10.09 6.50
N ILE A 126 13.40 10.78 6.97
CA ILE A 126 14.74 10.70 6.35
C ILE A 126 15.29 9.27 6.41
N LEU A 127 15.18 8.60 7.55
CA LEU A 127 15.67 7.22 7.70
C LEU A 127 14.99 6.26 6.71
N MET A 128 13.66 6.31 6.59
CA MET A 128 12.93 5.47 5.64
C MET A 128 13.23 5.86 4.18
N ALA A 129 13.35 7.16 3.88
CA ALA A 129 13.70 7.63 2.55
C ALA A 129 15.08 7.14 2.09
N VAL A 130 16.09 7.20 2.98
CA VAL A 130 17.44 6.69 2.70
C VAL A 130 17.42 5.19 2.40
N ILE A 131 16.68 4.40 3.18
CA ILE A 131 16.51 2.96 2.96
C ILE A 131 15.87 2.68 1.60
N GLY A 132 14.79 3.38 1.25
CA GLY A 132 14.12 3.21 -0.03
C GLY A 132 15.01 3.57 -1.21
N ILE A 133 15.72 4.71 -1.13
CA ILE A 133 16.67 5.17 -2.15
C ILE A 133 17.80 4.16 -2.35
N TYR A 134 18.34 3.63 -1.24
CA TYR A 134 19.37 2.60 -1.30
C TYR A 134 18.85 1.33 -1.99
N ALA A 135 17.63 0.88 -1.66
CA ALA A 135 17.04 -0.33 -2.22
C ALA A 135 16.80 -0.25 -3.74
N ILE A 136 16.34 0.91 -4.25
CA ILE A 136 16.02 1.06 -5.68
C ILE A 136 17.23 1.33 -6.58
N ARG A 137 18.43 1.53 -6.01
CA ARG A 137 19.69 1.59 -6.77
C ARG A 137 20.07 0.25 -7.39
N GLY A 138 19.64 -0.85 -6.77
CA GLY A 138 19.92 -2.20 -7.23
C GLY A 138 19.08 -2.61 -8.46
N PRO A 139 19.36 -3.80 -9.02
CA PRO A 139 18.53 -4.38 -10.07
C PRO A 139 17.12 -4.64 -9.56
N VAL A 140 16.11 -4.57 -10.42
CA VAL A 140 14.70 -4.78 -10.03
C VAL A 140 14.45 -6.18 -9.43
N LYS A 141 15.27 -7.15 -9.84
CA LYS A 141 15.27 -8.52 -9.30
C LYS A 141 15.62 -8.57 -7.80
N PHE A 142 16.41 -7.62 -7.29
CA PHE A 142 16.67 -7.48 -5.86
C PHE A 142 15.38 -7.14 -5.11
N LEU A 143 14.66 -6.09 -5.53
CA LEU A 143 13.37 -5.71 -4.94
C LEU A 143 12.39 -6.88 -4.97
N ALA A 144 12.26 -7.56 -6.11
CA ALA A 144 11.32 -8.65 -6.25
C ALA A 144 11.64 -9.86 -5.33
N ARG A 145 12.93 -10.17 -5.11
CA ARG A 145 13.35 -11.20 -4.14
C ARG A 145 13.11 -10.75 -2.70
N PHE A 146 13.43 -9.50 -2.40
CA PHE A 146 13.19 -8.94 -1.07
C PHE A 146 11.69 -8.95 -0.72
N PHE A 147 10.82 -8.61 -1.67
CA PHE A 147 9.37 -8.58 -1.45
C PHE A 147 8.82 -9.98 -1.20
N VAL A 148 9.30 -11.01 -1.91
CA VAL A 148 8.98 -12.43 -1.62
C VAL A 148 9.37 -12.79 -0.18
N PHE A 149 10.57 -12.41 0.26
CA PHE A 149 11.04 -12.69 1.62
C PHE A 149 10.15 -12.00 2.67
N VAL A 150 9.84 -10.71 2.48
CA VAL A 150 8.97 -9.96 3.39
C VAL A 150 7.54 -10.52 3.41
N SER A 151 7.06 -11.14 2.33
CA SER A 151 5.73 -11.75 2.31
C SER A 151 5.57 -12.94 3.25
N ILE A 152 6.66 -13.55 3.72
CA ILE A 152 6.61 -14.54 4.81
C ILE A 152 6.12 -13.89 6.11
N MET A 153 6.48 -12.62 6.36
CA MET A 153 6.00 -11.87 7.53
C MET A 153 4.49 -11.62 7.50
N LEU A 154 3.86 -11.56 6.32
CA LEU A 154 2.41 -11.45 6.21
C LEU A 154 1.70 -12.72 6.72
N ILE A 155 2.32 -13.89 6.58
CA ILE A 155 1.79 -15.13 7.17
C ILE A 155 1.79 -15.02 8.69
N ILE A 156 2.87 -14.48 9.27
CA ILE A 156 2.96 -14.23 10.71
C ILE A 156 1.88 -13.24 11.16
N PHE A 157 1.59 -12.20 10.37
CA PHE A 157 0.49 -11.27 10.65
C PHE A 157 -0.86 -11.97 10.70
N VAL A 158 -1.15 -12.80 9.70
CA VAL A 158 -2.39 -13.57 9.67
C VAL A 158 -2.48 -14.48 10.89
N LEU A 159 -1.41 -15.17 11.27
CA LEU A 159 -1.38 -16.04 12.45
C LEU A 159 -1.63 -15.28 13.76
N LEU A 160 -1.04 -14.10 13.93
CA LEU A 160 -1.28 -13.24 15.09
C LEU A 160 -2.74 -12.77 15.15
N VAL A 161 -3.32 -12.42 14.01
CA VAL A 161 -4.71 -11.96 13.94
C VAL A 161 -5.70 -13.11 14.11
N ILE A 162 -5.35 -14.34 13.72
CA ILE A 162 -6.20 -15.52 13.97
C ILE A 162 -6.42 -15.73 15.47
N TYR A 163 -5.46 -15.38 16.32
CA TYR A 163 -5.65 -15.43 17.78
C TYR A 163 -6.84 -14.59 18.25
N ALA A 164 -7.18 -13.51 17.53
CA ALA A 164 -8.32 -12.66 17.85
C ALA A 164 -9.66 -13.44 17.86
N PHE A 165 -9.80 -14.51 17.07
CA PHE A 165 -11.06 -15.27 17.00
C PHE A 165 -11.49 -15.91 18.32
N PHE A 166 -10.58 -16.06 19.28
CA PHE A 166 -10.92 -16.54 20.62
C PHE A 166 -11.59 -15.49 21.50
N GLU A 167 -11.47 -14.20 21.14
CA GLU A 167 -11.96 -13.06 21.93
C GLU A 167 -13.09 -12.29 21.23
N VAL A 168 -13.45 -12.65 20.01
CA VAL A 168 -14.50 -11.93 19.26
C VAL A 168 -15.92 -12.33 19.63
N ASN A 169 -16.84 -11.38 19.48
CA ASN A 169 -18.28 -11.67 19.49
C ASN A 169 -18.79 -11.82 18.05
N TYR A 170 -19.13 -13.05 17.66
CA TYR A 170 -19.64 -13.36 16.32
C TYR A 170 -20.96 -12.66 15.97
N LEU A 171 -21.75 -12.24 16.96
CA LEU A 171 -22.99 -11.50 16.73
C LEU A 171 -22.73 -10.09 16.16
N ASN A 172 -21.51 -9.56 16.32
CA ASN A 172 -21.12 -8.27 15.77
C ASN A 172 -21.05 -8.26 14.23
N ILE A 173 -21.22 -9.40 13.54
CA ILE A 173 -21.39 -9.39 12.07
C ILE A 173 -22.78 -8.94 11.64
N PHE A 174 -23.77 -9.04 12.55
CA PHE A 174 -25.15 -8.71 12.28
C PHE A 174 -25.50 -7.29 12.73
N PRO A 175 -26.48 -6.65 12.07
CA PRO A 175 -27.15 -7.11 10.85
C PRO A 175 -26.28 -6.91 9.58
N VAL A 176 -26.45 -7.79 8.59
CA VAL A 176 -25.74 -7.70 7.29
C VAL A 176 -26.60 -6.94 6.29
N GLY A 177 -26.02 -5.95 5.61
CA GLY A 177 -26.65 -5.14 4.58
C GLY A 177 -27.46 -3.95 5.11
N GLU A 178 -27.45 -3.69 6.42
CA GLU A 178 -28.18 -2.59 7.04
C GLU A 178 -27.67 -1.22 6.59
N SER A 179 -26.37 -1.12 6.28
CA SER A 179 -25.76 0.16 5.88
C SER A 179 -26.34 0.69 4.56
N GLY A 180 -26.95 -0.18 3.75
CA GLY A 180 -27.53 0.19 2.47
C GLY A 180 -26.49 0.44 1.38
N PHE A 181 -26.97 0.59 0.16
CA PHE A 181 -26.11 0.60 -1.03
C PHE A 181 -25.12 1.78 -1.11
N PHE A 182 -25.59 3.01 -0.81
CA PHE A 182 -24.74 4.20 -0.94
C PHE A 182 -23.58 4.23 0.08
N PRO A 183 -23.79 3.93 1.36
CA PRO A 183 -22.70 3.77 2.33
C PRO A 183 -21.67 2.70 1.93
N ILE A 184 -22.12 1.55 1.45
CA ILE A 184 -21.23 0.48 0.94
C ILE A 184 -20.39 0.99 -0.24
N LEU A 185 -20.97 1.79 -1.15
CA LEU A 185 -20.24 2.36 -2.27
C LEU A 185 -19.20 3.40 -1.83
N LYS A 186 -19.51 4.24 -0.83
CA LYS A 186 -18.52 5.15 -0.22
C LYS A 186 -17.39 4.39 0.48
N GLY A 187 -17.72 3.31 1.19
CA GLY A 187 -16.72 2.41 1.77
C GLY A 187 -15.84 1.78 0.69
N THR A 188 -16.41 1.43 -0.46
CA THR A 188 -15.70 0.84 -1.61
C THR A 188 -14.64 1.80 -2.15
N GLU A 189 -14.95 3.10 -2.23
CA GLU A 189 -13.98 4.14 -2.59
C GLU A 189 -12.78 4.15 -1.61
N LYS A 190 -13.03 4.10 -0.30
CA LYS A 190 -11.97 4.06 0.72
C LYS A 190 -11.14 2.77 0.65
N ALA A 191 -11.79 1.63 0.38
CA ALA A 191 -11.11 0.37 0.15
C ALA A 191 -10.21 0.44 -1.09
N PHE A 192 -10.72 0.97 -2.20
CA PHE A 192 -9.97 1.14 -3.45
C PHE A 192 -8.69 1.96 -3.23
N PHE A 193 -8.78 3.11 -2.54
CA PHE A 193 -7.60 3.91 -2.23
C PHE A 193 -6.59 3.19 -1.33
N SER A 194 -7.05 2.31 -0.45
CA SER A 194 -6.18 1.51 0.42
C SER A 194 -5.50 0.35 -0.32
N MET A 195 -6.03 -0.04 -1.48
CA MET A 195 -5.50 -1.08 -2.35
C MET A 195 -4.62 -0.53 -3.48
N LEU A 196 -4.33 0.79 -3.51
CA LEU A 196 -3.37 1.36 -4.47
C LEU A 196 -2.02 0.64 -4.38
N GLY A 197 -1.36 0.51 -5.52
CA GLY A 197 -0.14 -0.27 -5.72
C GLY A 197 -0.30 -1.31 -6.82
N PHE A 198 -1.53 -1.67 -7.19
CA PHE A 198 -1.81 -2.56 -8.32
C PHE A 198 -1.39 -1.95 -9.67
N GLU A 199 -1.42 -0.62 -9.78
CA GLU A 199 -1.00 0.15 -10.96
C GLU A 199 0.50 0.05 -11.25
N LEU A 200 1.32 -0.33 -10.26
CA LEU A 200 2.73 -0.63 -10.49
C LEU A 200 2.94 -1.82 -11.43
N PHE A 201 1.90 -2.62 -11.69
CA PHE A 201 1.92 -3.60 -12.77
C PHE A 201 2.33 -2.97 -14.12
N LEU A 202 1.83 -1.77 -14.43
CA LEU A 202 2.12 -1.04 -15.67
C LEU A 202 3.61 -0.66 -15.81
N VAL A 203 4.32 -0.55 -14.69
CA VAL A 203 5.76 -0.24 -14.66
C VAL A 203 6.60 -1.51 -14.65
N ILE A 204 6.20 -2.52 -13.86
CA ILE A 204 6.99 -3.75 -13.66
C ILE A 204 6.79 -4.78 -14.78
N ALA A 205 5.68 -4.74 -15.50
CA ALA A 205 5.31 -5.75 -16.50
C ALA A 205 6.39 -6.04 -17.56
N PRO A 206 7.14 -5.06 -18.11
CA PRO A 206 8.22 -5.31 -19.07
C PRO A 206 9.41 -6.09 -18.50
N TYR A 207 9.59 -6.06 -17.17
CA TYR A 207 10.68 -6.77 -16.47
C TYR A 207 10.32 -8.23 -16.17
N VAL A 208 9.09 -8.65 -16.45
CA VAL A 208 8.61 -9.99 -16.13
C VAL A 208 8.77 -10.90 -17.35
N ASP A 209 9.60 -11.92 -17.20
CA ASP A 209 9.86 -12.90 -18.25
C ASP A 209 8.86 -14.05 -18.16
N SER A 210 7.68 -13.83 -18.76
CA SER A 210 6.55 -14.76 -18.73
C SER A 210 5.58 -14.49 -19.86
N LYS A 211 4.86 -15.52 -20.31
CA LYS A 211 3.75 -15.37 -21.27
C LYS A 211 2.69 -14.41 -20.72
N PRO A 212 2.03 -13.59 -21.56
CA PRO A 212 1.03 -12.61 -21.11
C PRO A 212 -0.05 -13.22 -20.20
N ILE A 213 -0.60 -14.39 -20.55
CA ILE A 213 -1.64 -15.03 -19.73
C ILE A 213 -1.15 -15.41 -18.33
N LYS A 214 0.14 -15.77 -18.19
CA LYS A 214 0.75 -16.08 -16.90
C LYS A 214 0.93 -14.81 -16.05
N LYS A 215 1.23 -13.66 -16.69
CA LYS A 215 1.25 -12.35 -16.01
C LYS A 215 -0.14 -11.98 -15.48
N LEU A 216 -1.20 -12.18 -16.27
CA LEU A 216 -2.59 -11.96 -15.83
C LEU A 216 -2.92 -12.83 -14.63
N LYS A 217 -2.63 -14.14 -14.70
CA LYS A 217 -2.84 -15.05 -13.57
C LYS A 217 -2.11 -14.57 -12.30
N SER A 218 -0.86 -14.14 -12.42
CA SER A 218 -0.08 -13.62 -11.29
C SER A 218 -0.69 -12.36 -10.66
N ILE A 219 -1.08 -11.36 -11.46
CA ILE A 219 -1.66 -10.13 -10.91
C ILE A 219 -3.06 -10.36 -10.33
N SER A 220 -3.85 -11.28 -10.92
CA SER A 220 -5.15 -11.66 -10.36
C SER A 220 -5.00 -12.41 -9.04
N ILE A 221 -4.03 -13.31 -8.92
CA ILE A 221 -3.71 -14.00 -7.65
C ILE A 221 -3.26 -12.97 -6.61
N ALA A 222 -2.40 -12.02 -6.97
CA ALA A 222 -1.96 -10.97 -6.06
C ALA A 222 -3.15 -10.14 -5.55
N ASN A 223 -4.03 -9.70 -6.45
CA ASN A 223 -5.22 -8.95 -6.09
C ASN A 223 -6.16 -9.76 -5.18
N LEU A 224 -6.36 -11.05 -5.48
CA LEU A 224 -7.17 -11.93 -4.64
C LEU A 224 -6.58 -12.07 -3.24
N ILE A 225 -5.27 -12.27 -3.12
CA ILE A 225 -4.57 -12.35 -1.83
C ILE A 225 -4.80 -11.07 -1.02
N VAL A 226 -4.58 -9.89 -1.62
CA VAL A 226 -4.74 -8.60 -0.92
C VAL A 226 -6.21 -8.36 -0.54
N THR A 227 -7.14 -8.62 -1.46
CA THR A 227 -8.58 -8.44 -1.23
C THR A 227 -9.06 -9.30 -0.06
N LEU A 228 -8.72 -10.59 -0.06
CA LEU A 228 -9.11 -11.51 1.01
C LEU A 228 -8.41 -11.16 2.32
N PHE A 229 -7.14 -10.78 2.28
CA PHE A 229 -6.41 -10.34 3.47
C PHE A 229 -7.04 -9.10 4.09
N TYR A 230 -7.37 -8.09 3.29
CA TYR A 230 -8.00 -6.86 3.80
C TYR A 230 -9.45 -7.06 4.24
N ALA A 231 -10.22 -7.89 3.54
CA ALA A 231 -11.57 -8.25 3.96
C ALA A 231 -11.53 -9.01 5.29
N PHE A 232 -10.59 -9.95 5.45
CA PHE A 232 -10.33 -10.66 6.69
C PHE A 232 -9.98 -9.71 7.85
N LEU A 233 -9.01 -8.81 7.65
CA LEU A 233 -8.61 -7.82 8.66
C LEU A 233 -9.76 -6.88 9.05
N THR A 234 -10.58 -6.47 8.07
CA THR A 234 -11.72 -5.60 8.33
C THR A 234 -12.78 -6.34 9.13
N LEU A 235 -13.12 -7.56 8.71
CA LEU A 235 -14.10 -8.40 9.37
C LEU A 235 -13.71 -8.70 10.82
N ILE A 236 -12.49 -9.15 11.07
CA ILE A 236 -12.05 -9.51 12.43
C ILE A 236 -12.05 -8.29 13.37
N CYS A 237 -11.68 -7.10 12.89
CA CYS A 237 -11.76 -5.90 13.71
C CYS A 237 -13.22 -5.57 14.07
N ILE A 238 -14.17 -5.76 13.14
CA ILE A 238 -15.60 -5.50 13.38
C ILE A 238 -16.13 -6.48 14.42
N LEU A 239 -15.77 -7.75 14.28
CA LEU A 239 -16.12 -8.80 15.23
C LEU A 239 -15.57 -8.52 16.64
N PHE A 240 -14.39 -7.91 16.74
CA PHE A 240 -13.73 -7.60 18.00
C PHE A 240 -14.34 -6.38 18.74
N PHE A 241 -14.45 -5.20 18.10
CA PHE A 241 -14.83 -3.96 18.80
C PHE A 241 -16.35 -3.66 18.85
N GLY A 242 -17.18 -4.28 18.00
CA GLY A 242 -18.61 -3.96 17.94
C GLY A 242 -18.93 -2.48 17.56
N ILE A 243 -20.22 -2.12 17.53
CA ILE A 243 -20.69 -0.87 16.88
C ILE A 243 -20.07 0.40 17.47
N ASN A 244 -20.18 0.51 18.80
CA ASN A 244 -19.97 1.76 19.53
C ASN A 244 -18.48 2.03 19.77
N GLU A 245 -17.70 0.98 20.00
CA GLU A 245 -16.28 1.12 20.31
C GLU A 245 -15.46 1.35 19.03
N PHE A 246 -15.83 0.72 17.90
CA PHE A 246 -15.04 0.79 16.67
C PHE A 246 -14.81 2.22 16.16
N LYS A 247 -15.81 3.12 16.34
CA LYS A 247 -15.69 4.54 15.95
C LYS A 247 -14.66 5.32 16.77
N LEU A 248 -14.26 4.79 17.93
CA LEU A 248 -13.30 5.43 18.84
C LEU A 248 -11.88 4.89 18.66
N VAL A 249 -11.66 3.98 17.71
CA VAL A 249 -10.40 3.25 17.54
C VAL A 249 -9.82 3.50 16.14
N PRO A 250 -9.03 4.58 15.93
CA PRO A 250 -8.50 4.93 14.60
C PRO A 250 -7.51 3.92 14.01
N GLN A 251 -6.91 3.05 14.82
CA GLN A 251 -6.04 1.94 14.38
C GLN A 251 -6.54 0.58 14.94
N PRO A 252 -7.72 0.08 14.52
CA PRO A 252 -8.40 -1.07 15.15
C PRO A 252 -7.49 -2.28 15.31
N LEU A 253 -6.77 -2.63 14.24
CA LEU A 253 -5.87 -3.79 14.24
C LEU A 253 -4.81 -3.70 15.33
N LEU A 254 -4.24 -2.51 15.55
CA LEU A 254 -3.17 -2.32 16.52
C LEU A 254 -3.69 -2.32 17.96
N TYR A 255 -4.85 -1.71 18.21
CA TYR A 255 -5.51 -1.76 19.51
C TYR A 255 -5.92 -3.20 19.88
N MET A 256 -6.39 -3.99 18.91
CA MET A 256 -6.72 -5.40 19.09
C MET A 256 -5.47 -6.22 19.42
N ILE A 257 -4.37 -6.04 18.67
CA ILE A 257 -3.11 -6.75 18.99
C ILE A 257 -2.58 -6.35 20.37
N LYS A 258 -2.77 -5.10 20.78
CA LYS A 258 -2.36 -4.59 22.10
C LYS A 258 -3.17 -5.17 23.26
N SER A 259 -4.40 -5.65 23.04
CA SER A 259 -5.17 -6.30 24.11
C SER A 259 -4.65 -7.70 24.43
N PHE A 260 -3.91 -8.33 23.52
CA PHE A 260 -3.36 -9.66 23.74
C PHE A 260 -2.21 -9.62 24.74
N SER A 261 -2.35 -10.37 25.84
CA SER A 261 -1.32 -10.55 26.85
C SER A 261 -0.87 -12.01 26.89
N PHE A 262 0.40 -12.27 26.55
CA PHE A 262 1.01 -13.59 26.65
C PHE A 262 1.99 -13.62 27.82
N LYS A 263 2.08 -14.75 28.53
CA LYS A 263 2.95 -14.94 29.71
C LYS A 263 4.44 -14.60 29.48
N VAL A 264 4.92 -14.66 28.22
CA VAL A 264 6.33 -14.40 27.85
C VAL A 264 6.49 -13.07 27.10
N LEU A 265 5.44 -12.56 26.47
CA LEU A 265 5.48 -11.37 25.61
C LEU A 265 4.32 -10.43 25.95
N GLU A 266 4.58 -9.45 26.82
CA GLU A 266 3.59 -8.45 27.26
C GLU A 266 3.38 -7.31 26.23
N ARG A 267 4.32 -7.13 25.30
CA ARG A 267 4.34 -6.03 24.30
C ARG A 267 4.33 -6.56 22.86
N ILE A 268 3.37 -7.44 22.55
CA ILE A 268 3.28 -8.06 21.22
C ILE A 268 2.96 -7.05 20.10
N ASP A 269 2.32 -5.93 20.46
CA ASP A 269 2.09 -4.77 19.61
C ASP A 269 3.41 -4.19 19.04
N LEU A 270 4.48 -4.15 19.84
CA LEU A 270 5.80 -3.70 19.37
C LEU A 270 6.42 -4.66 18.36
N LEU A 271 6.30 -5.97 18.60
CA LEU A 271 6.80 -6.99 17.67
C LEU A 271 6.06 -6.90 16.34
N PHE A 272 4.74 -6.78 16.40
CA PHE A 272 3.90 -6.57 15.23
C PHE A 272 4.30 -5.29 14.47
N LEU A 273 4.46 -4.17 15.17
CA LEU A 273 4.88 -2.91 14.56
C LEU A 273 6.27 -3.01 13.93
N SER A 274 7.21 -3.73 14.55
CA SER A 274 8.56 -3.91 14.00
C SER A 274 8.55 -4.63 12.65
N MET A 275 7.70 -5.64 12.50
CA MET A 275 7.46 -6.33 11.23
C MET A 275 6.70 -5.43 10.24
N TRP A 276 5.76 -4.62 10.73
CA TRP A 276 4.97 -3.70 9.91
C TRP A 276 5.85 -2.61 9.27
N ILE A 277 6.87 -2.11 9.98
CA ILE A 277 7.87 -1.17 9.43
C ILE A 277 8.48 -1.73 8.13
N VAL A 278 8.79 -3.03 8.09
CA VAL A 278 9.37 -3.68 6.91
C VAL A 278 8.37 -3.75 5.76
N SER A 279 7.10 -4.08 6.03
CA SER A 279 6.02 -4.08 5.01
C SER A 279 5.75 -2.68 4.45
N VAL A 280 5.78 -1.64 5.30
CA VAL A 280 5.68 -0.25 4.85
C VAL A 280 6.87 0.13 3.98
N ALA A 281 8.07 -0.30 4.34
CA ALA A 281 9.27 -0.06 3.55
C ALA A 281 9.17 -0.69 2.15
N THR A 282 8.61 -1.89 2.01
CA THR A 282 8.43 -2.52 0.69
C THR A 282 7.42 -1.77 -0.17
N SER A 283 6.30 -1.32 0.39
CA SER A 283 5.33 -0.49 -0.35
C SER A 283 5.99 0.83 -0.80
N TYR A 284 6.70 1.52 0.10
CA TYR A 284 7.44 2.73 -0.23
C TYR A 284 8.48 2.51 -1.34
N MET A 285 9.27 1.43 -1.26
CA MET A 285 10.23 1.06 -2.31
C MET A 285 9.56 0.83 -3.66
N ALA A 286 8.36 0.24 -3.70
CA ALA A 286 7.63 -0.02 -4.92
C ALA A 286 7.16 1.29 -5.60
N PHE A 287 6.59 2.21 -4.83
CA PHE A 287 6.19 3.53 -5.31
C PHE A 287 7.39 4.39 -5.73
N LEU A 288 8.47 4.35 -4.95
CA LEU A 288 9.72 5.03 -5.29
C LEU A 288 10.34 4.46 -6.57
N PHE A 289 10.27 3.14 -6.76
CA PHE A 289 10.67 2.49 -8.01
C PHE A 289 9.83 3.00 -9.20
N GLY A 290 8.50 3.06 -9.06
CA GLY A 290 7.60 3.63 -10.07
C GLY A 290 7.97 5.06 -10.48
N ALA A 291 8.18 5.94 -9.48
CA ALA A 291 8.60 7.32 -9.70
C ALA A 291 9.96 7.41 -10.40
N SER A 292 10.95 6.62 -9.95
CA SER A 292 12.30 6.61 -10.53
C SER A 292 12.29 6.19 -12.00
N ARG A 293 11.47 5.21 -12.37
CA ARG A 293 11.36 4.69 -13.74
C ARG A 293 10.70 5.69 -14.68
N GLY A 294 9.75 6.47 -14.18
CA GLY A 294 9.19 7.57 -14.97
C GLY A 294 10.17 8.74 -15.13
N MET A 295 10.92 9.09 -14.07
CA MET A 295 11.95 10.12 -14.15
C MET A 295 13.11 9.78 -15.10
N MET A 296 13.39 8.49 -15.31
CA MET A 296 14.37 8.03 -16.31
C MET A 296 14.04 8.48 -17.74
N SER A 297 12.77 8.81 -18.03
CA SER A 297 12.39 9.38 -19.32
C SER A 297 12.92 10.81 -19.52
N PHE A 298 13.28 11.53 -18.45
CA PHE A 298 13.77 12.91 -18.51
C PHE A 298 15.29 13.01 -18.28
N SER A 299 15.84 12.19 -17.38
CA SER A 299 17.28 12.16 -17.09
C SER A 299 17.78 10.73 -17.04
N LYS A 300 18.95 10.45 -17.65
CA LYS A 300 19.58 9.12 -17.56
C LYS A 300 20.46 8.96 -16.31
N ASN A 301 20.70 10.05 -15.57
CA ASN A 301 21.57 10.01 -14.40
C ASN A 301 20.78 9.60 -13.16
N ILE A 302 20.93 8.33 -12.77
CA ILE A 302 20.23 7.76 -11.61
C ILE A 302 20.53 8.52 -10.31
N ARG A 303 21.72 9.10 -10.15
CA ARG A 303 22.05 9.88 -8.93
C ARG A 303 21.19 11.14 -8.84
N ILE A 304 21.01 11.84 -9.97
CA ILE A 304 20.17 13.04 -10.04
C ILE A 304 18.72 12.69 -9.74
N ILE A 305 18.21 11.59 -10.31
CA ILE A 305 16.83 11.11 -10.05
C ILE A 305 16.62 10.82 -8.57
N LEU A 306 17.55 10.10 -7.93
CA LEU A 306 17.42 9.75 -6.53
C LEU A 306 17.49 10.97 -5.62
N LEU A 307 18.35 11.94 -5.95
CA LEU A 307 18.42 13.22 -5.24
C LEU A 307 17.13 14.03 -5.44
N SER A 308 16.59 14.12 -6.66
CA SER A 308 15.33 14.83 -6.90
C SER A 308 14.16 14.16 -6.19
N LEU A 309 14.10 12.83 -6.13
CA LEU A 309 13.07 12.11 -5.39
C LEU A 309 13.16 12.40 -3.90
N PHE A 310 14.36 12.39 -3.32
CA PHE A 310 14.57 12.77 -1.92
C PHE A 310 14.10 14.20 -1.65
N LEU A 311 14.55 15.16 -2.47
CA LEU A 311 14.24 16.58 -2.32
C LEU A 311 12.77 16.92 -2.54
N LEU A 312 12.05 16.14 -3.35
CA LEU A 312 10.61 16.34 -3.58
C LEU A 312 9.76 15.64 -2.51
N GLN A 313 10.09 14.41 -2.14
CA GLN A 313 9.29 13.64 -1.19
C GLN A 313 9.38 14.18 0.24
N TYR A 314 10.56 14.67 0.64
CA TYR A 314 10.76 15.22 1.98
C TYR A 314 9.80 16.39 2.31
N PRO A 315 9.77 17.52 1.56
CA PRO A 315 8.88 18.62 1.85
C PRO A 315 7.40 18.26 1.66
N LEU A 316 7.05 17.43 0.69
CA LEU A 316 5.66 16.98 0.49
C LEU A 316 5.17 16.14 1.67
N SER A 317 6.02 15.26 2.19
CA SER A 317 5.67 14.45 3.37
C SER A 317 5.54 15.32 4.63
N PHE A 318 6.40 16.32 4.76
CA PHE A 318 6.33 17.27 5.87
C PHE A 318 5.06 18.14 5.78
N LEU A 319 4.78 18.73 4.62
CA LEU A 319 3.58 19.54 4.38
C LEU A 319 2.31 18.75 4.70
N ARG A 320 2.23 17.49 4.26
CA ARG A 320 1.10 16.62 4.59
C ARG A 320 0.98 16.37 6.09
N SER A 321 2.09 16.10 6.77
CA SER A 321 2.10 15.90 8.22
C SER A 321 1.63 17.16 8.97
N TYR A 322 2.06 18.34 8.49
CA TYR A 322 1.68 19.64 9.06
C TYR A 322 0.18 19.93 8.87
N LEU A 323 -0.34 19.79 7.64
CA LEU A 323 -1.76 20.01 7.34
C LEU A 323 -2.67 19.10 8.18
N ARG A 324 -2.27 17.84 8.38
CA ARG A 324 -3.02 16.91 9.24
C ARG A 324 -2.92 17.22 10.72
N GLY A 325 -1.75 17.68 11.17
CA GLY A 325 -1.55 18.17 12.54
C GLY A 325 -2.45 19.37 12.85
N GLY A 326 -2.55 20.33 11.91
CA GLY A 326 -3.44 21.48 12.01
C GLY A 326 -4.92 21.09 12.09
N MET A 327 -5.37 20.17 11.23
CA MET A 327 -6.76 19.68 11.25
C MET A 327 -7.14 18.93 12.54
N ARG A 328 -6.18 18.31 13.26
CA ARG A 328 -6.46 17.67 14.56
C ARG A 328 -6.63 18.68 15.68
N LEU A 329 -5.90 19.80 15.65
CA LEU A 329 -6.00 20.85 16.67
C LEU A 329 -7.34 21.59 16.62
N GLU A 330 -7.94 21.74 15.44
CA GLU A 330 -9.28 22.33 15.27
C GLU A 330 -10.42 21.39 15.73
N SER A 331 -10.16 20.09 15.85
CA SER A 331 -11.16 19.07 16.22
C SER A 331 -11.18 18.70 17.71
N LEU A 332 -10.27 19.25 18.51
CA LEU A 332 -10.29 19.09 19.96
C LEU A 332 -11.26 20.13 20.55
N PRO A 333 -12.23 19.73 21.40
CA PRO A 333 -12.92 20.71 22.22
C PRO A 333 -11.85 21.40 23.08
N ILE A 334 -11.71 22.71 22.88
CA ILE A 334 -10.91 23.56 23.76
C ILE A 334 -11.50 23.39 25.17
N PRO A 335 -10.68 23.14 26.20
CA PRO A 335 -11.16 22.95 27.57
C PRO A 335 -11.95 24.15 28.10
#